data_AF-A0A3S0N520-F1
#
_entry.id   AF-A0A3S0N520-F1
#
_cell.length_a   1.000
_cell.length_b   1.000
_cell.length_c   1.000
_cell.angle_alpha   90.00
_cell.angle_beta   90.00
_cell.angle_gamma   90.00
#
_symmetry.space_group_name_H-M   'P 1'
#
loop_
_entity.id
_entity.type
_entity.pdbx_description
1 polymer ?
#
loop_
_entity_poly.entity_id
_entity_poly.type
_entity_poly.pdbx_seq_one_letter_code
_entity_poly.pdbx_strand_id
1 'polypeptide(L)'
;MILLPGPGTMPCSIWVIWNLQSLQKSIPKNAEKKSGRNLSGYLLPNLHTQLTTSHLAKTDMSNHLQYASSLRKFHEKKRLFFYPLIFSGKNAESVNWAQETIEVSSFAASIGIIRIFLPYLISSLIHHSFTK
;
A
#
# COMPACT_ATOMS: atom_id res chain seq x y z
N MET A 1 -22.02 6.28 18.06
CA MET A 1 -21.53 7.53 17.43
C MET A 1 -20.53 8.15 18.38
N ILE A 2 -19.22 7.98 18.13
CA ILE A 2 -18.17 8.55 18.99
C ILE A 2 -17.82 9.91 18.39
N LEU A 3 -18.19 10.99 19.08
CA LEU A 3 -17.85 12.36 18.70
C LEU A 3 -16.33 12.55 18.77
N LEU A 4 -15.71 12.90 17.64
CA LEU A 4 -14.28 13.21 17.60
C LEU A 4 -14.07 14.65 18.11
N PRO A 5 -13.15 14.88 19.07
CA PRO A 5 -12.84 16.22 19.55
C PRO A 5 -12.24 17.08 18.43
N GLY A 6 -12.75 18.30 18.29
CA GLY A 6 -12.30 19.26 17.29
C GLY A 6 -10.93 19.88 17.62
N PRO A 7 -10.29 20.56 16.65
CA PRO A 7 -8.91 21.09 16.74
C PRO A 7 -8.67 22.14 17.83
N GLY A 8 -9.70 22.57 18.55
CA GLY A 8 -9.60 23.58 19.62
C GLY A 8 -9.63 23.05 21.06
N THR A 9 -9.83 21.74 21.28
CA THR A 9 -10.03 21.21 22.65
C THR A 9 -8.81 20.52 23.26
N MET A 10 -7.69 20.45 22.53
CA MET A 10 -6.46 19.83 23.02
C MET A 10 -5.24 20.76 22.89
N PRO A 11 -4.25 20.64 23.80
CA PRO A 11 -2.93 21.22 23.61
C PRO A 11 -2.35 20.80 22.25
N CYS A 12 -1.71 21.73 21.53
CA CYS A 12 -1.23 21.53 20.16
C CYS A 12 -0.31 20.29 20.03
N SER A 13 0.51 20.02 21.05
CA SER A 13 1.35 18.82 21.14
C SER A 13 0.55 17.52 21.16
N ILE A 14 -0.59 17.49 21.86
CA ILE A 14 -1.48 16.32 21.96
C ILE A 14 -2.28 16.14 20.65
N TRP A 15 -2.70 17.24 20.02
CA TRP A 15 -3.40 17.18 18.73
C TRP A 15 -2.51 16.60 17.61
N VAL A 16 -1.24 16.99 17.56
CA VAL A 16 -0.26 16.44 16.60
C VAL A 16 -0.02 14.94 16.84
N ILE A 17 0.13 14.51 18.10
CA ILE A 17 0.32 13.10 18.45
C ILE A 17 -0.92 12.28 18.08
N TRP A 18 -2.12 12.77 18.41
CA TRP A 18 -3.38 12.09 18.14
C TRP A 18 -3.65 11.94 16.63
N ASN A 19 -3.34 12.97 15.83
CA ASN A 19 -3.47 12.92 14.38
C ASN A 19 -2.46 11.96 13.73
N LEU A 20 -1.27 11.82 14.31
CA LEU A 20 -0.28 10.83 13.86
C LEU A 20 -0.73 9.39 14.13
N GLN A 21 -1.33 9.17 15.29
CA GLN A 21 -1.76 7.84 15.72
C GLN A 21 -3.04 7.39 14.98
N SER A 22 -3.92 8.34 14.61
CA SER A 22 -5.09 8.07 13.77
C SER A 22 -4.69 7.69 12.34
N LEU A 23 -3.67 8.35 11.76
CA LEU A 23 -3.11 8.02 10.44
C LEU A 23 -2.45 6.63 10.38
N GLN A 24 -1.79 6.19 11.46
CA GLN A 24 -1.25 4.82 11.53
C GLN A 24 -2.35 3.75 11.66
N LYS A 25 -3.52 4.12 12.21
CA LYS A 25 -4.64 3.22 12.50
C LYS A 25 -5.62 3.07 11.33
N SER A 26 -5.64 4.01 10.38
CA SER A 26 -6.53 3.98 9.21
C SER A 26 -6.11 2.99 8.12
N ILE A 27 -4.86 2.51 8.11
CA ILE A 27 -4.44 1.45 7.20
C ILE A 27 -5.02 0.13 7.72
N PRO A 28 -5.93 -0.53 6.98
CA PRO A 28 -6.67 -1.67 7.49
C PRO A 28 -5.71 -2.82 7.81
N LYS A 29 -5.69 -3.28 9.07
CA LYS A 29 -4.96 -4.48 9.54
C LYS A 29 -5.32 -5.76 8.74
N ASN A 30 -6.42 -5.70 8.01
CA ASN A 30 -7.05 -6.71 7.18
C ASN A 30 -6.51 -6.72 5.73
N ALA A 31 -5.64 -5.77 5.38
CA ALA A 31 -4.89 -5.71 4.13
C ALA A 31 -4.14 -7.01 3.81
N GLU A 32 -3.52 -7.61 4.83
CA GLU A 32 -2.77 -8.88 4.74
C GLU A 32 -3.64 -10.06 4.30
N LYS A 33 -4.95 -10.03 4.62
CA LYS A 33 -5.88 -11.15 4.41
C LYS A 33 -6.54 -11.21 3.02
N LYS A 34 -6.13 -10.38 2.06
CA LYS A 34 -6.72 -10.39 0.69
C LYS A 34 -6.00 -11.29 -0.32
N SER A 35 -4.98 -12.02 0.11
CA SER A 35 -4.24 -13.01 -0.71
C SER A 35 -5.09 -14.20 -1.20
N GLY A 36 -6.35 -14.32 -0.76
CA GLY A 36 -7.25 -15.43 -1.09
C GLY A 36 -8.19 -15.22 -2.29
N ARG A 37 -8.05 -14.15 -3.10
CA ARG A 37 -8.95 -13.89 -4.25
C ARG A 37 -8.48 -14.48 -5.58
N ASN A 38 -7.42 -15.28 -5.58
CA ASN A 38 -6.79 -15.74 -6.81
C ASN A 38 -7.58 -16.85 -7.52
N LEU A 39 -8.50 -17.54 -6.84
CA LEU A 39 -9.18 -18.71 -7.43
C LEU A 39 -10.41 -18.33 -8.29
N SER A 40 -11.17 -17.30 -7.90
CA SER A 40 -12.39 -16.89 -8.60
C SER A 40 -12.12 -16.06 -9.87
N GLY A 41 -10.93 -15.47 -10.01
CA GLY A 41 -10.52 -14.72 -11.21
C GLY A 41 -10.31 -15.60 -12.44
N TYR A 42 -9.90 -16.87 -12.27
CA TYR A 42 -9.66 -17.79 -13.39
C TYR A 42 -10.94 -18.20 -14.14
N LEU A 43 -12.11 -18.12 -13.49
CA LEU A 43 -13.39 -18.49 -14.11
C LEU A 43 -13.95 -17.43 -15.06
N LEU A 44 -13.54 -16.17 -14.92
CA LEU A 44 -14.05 -15.05 -15.71
C LEU A 44 -12.89 -14.36 -16.44
N PRO A 45 -12.69 -14.63 -17.74
CA PRO A 45 -11.55 -14.11 -18.52
C PRO A 45 -11.37 -12.61 -18.39
N ASN A 46 -12.45 -11.83 -18.38
CA ASN A 46 -12.41 -10.37 -18.23
C ASN A 46 -11.83 -9.92 -16.87
N LEU A 47 -12.18 -10.61 -15.78
CA LEU A 47 -11.65 -10.29 -14.45
C LEU A 47 -10.19 -10.71 -14.33
N HIS A 48 -9.82 -11.86 -14.88
CA HIS A 48 -8.42 -12.30 -14.96
C HIS A 48 -7.54 -11.26 -15.65
N THR A 49 -7.99 -10.71 -16.78
CA THR A 49 -7.27 -9.66 -17.51
C THR A 49 -7.12 -8.39 -16.69
N GLN A 50 -8.20 -7.90 -16.10
CA GLN A 50 -8.17 -6.68 -15.28
C GLN A 50 -7.23 -6.83 -14.09
N LEU A 51 -7.23 -7.99 -13.42
CA LEU A 51 -6.34 -8.26 -12.29
C LEU A 51 -4.88 -8.42 -12.73
N THR A 52 -4.62 -9.15 -13.82
CA THR A 52 -3.27 -9.39 -14.35
C THR A 52 -2.64 -8.09 -14.85
N THR A 53 -3.39 -7.27 -15.59
CA THR A 53 -2.91 -5.96 -16.09
C THR A 53 -2.62 -5.00 -14.94
N SER A 54 -3.50 -4.92 -13.94
CA SER A 54 -3.26 -4.11 -12.74
C SER A 54 -2.01 -4.57 -11.98
N HIS A 55 -1.79 -5.88 -11.87
CA HIS A 55 -0.60 -6.44 -11.21
C HIS A 55 0.69 -6.13 -11.99
N LEU A 56 0.66 -6.25 -13.33
CA LEU A 56 1.79 -5.88 -14.20
C LEU A 56 2.10 -4.38 -14.15
N ALA A 57 1.06 -3.54 -14.16
CA ALA A 57 1.18 -2.09 -14.01
C ALA A 57 1.55 -1.65 -12.57
N LYS A 58 1.62 -2.60 -11.64
CA LYS A 58 1.88 -2.39 -10.21
C LYS A 58 0.84 -1.53 -9.49
N THR A 59 -0.37 -1.44 -10.02
CA THR A 59 -1.50 -0.67 -9.47
C THR A 59 -2.51 -1.55 -8.75
N ASP A 60 -2.20 -2.83 -8.53
CA ASP A 60 -3.05 -3.70 -7.76
C ASP A 60 -2.97 -3.40 -6.25
N MET A 61 -3.97 -3.86 -5.51
CA MET A 61 -4.09 -3.60 -4.09
C MET A 61 -2.88 -4.12 -3.28
N SER A 62 -2.25 -5.24 -3.68
CA SER A 62 -1.09 -5.77 -2.98
C SER A 62 0.07 -4.77 -3.02
N ASN A 63 0.35 -4.21 -4.19
CA ASN A 63 1.40 -3.21 -4.35
C ASN A 63 1.09 -1.91 -3.60
N HIS A 64 -0.17 -1.46 -3.60
CA HIS A 64 -0.58 -0.32 -2.78
C HIS A 64 -0.36 -0.55 -1.28
N LEU A 65 -0.67 -1.76 -0.78
CA LEU A 65 -0.48 -2.11 0.63
C LEU A 65 1.00 -2.23 1.00
N GLN A 66 1.82 -2.83 0.13
CA GLN A 66 3.26 -2.92 0.32
C GLN A 66 3.90 -1.53 0.31
N TYR A 67 3.52 -0.66 -0.64
CA TYR A 67 3.95 0.73 -0.68
C TYR A 67 3.56 1.49 0.59
N ALA A 68 2.30 1.39 1.02
CA ALA A 68 1.82 2.05 2.24
C ALA A 68 2.57 1.59 3.50
N SER A 69 2.90 0.29 3.58
CA SER A 69 3.69 -0.28 4.66
C SER A 69 5.13 0.26 4.67
N SER A 70 5.79 0.30 3.51
CA SER A 70 7.13 0.88 3.37
C SER A 70 7.15 2.37 3.68
N LEU A 71 6.16 3.12 3.18
CA LEU A 71 6.00 4.54 3.44
C LEU A 71 5.83 4.82 4.94
N ARG A 72 5.04 4.00 5.65
CA ARG A 72 4.88 4.12 7.11
C ARG A 72 6.22 3.96 7.84
N LYS A 73 7.02 2.97 7.46
CA LYS A 73 8.35 2.74 8.06
C LYS A 73 9.29 3.91 7.79
N PHE A 74 9.28 4.43 6.57
CA PHE A 74 10.06 5.62 6.19
C PHE A 74 9.67 6.84 7.03
N HIS A 75 8.37 7.16 7.12
CA HIS A 75 7.89 8.27 7.93
C HIS A 75 8.17 8.09 9.43
N GLU A 76 8.09 6.86 9.95
CA GLU A 76 8.43 6.56 11.33
C GLU A 76 9.92 6.82 11.62
N LYS A 77 10.82 6.41 10.74
CA LYS A 77 12.26 6.71 10.82
C LYS A 77 12.52 8.22 10.83
N LYS A 78 11.90 8.96 9.91
CA LYS A 78 12.02 10.43 9.85
C LYS A 78 11.45 11.09 11.11
N ARG A 79 10.30 10.62 11.60
CA ARG A 79 9.70 11.11 12.86
C ARG A 79 10.65 10.95 14.04
N LEU A 80 11.21 9.75 14.22
CA LEU A 80 12.12 9.46 15.33
C LEU A 80 13.40 10.31 15.29
N PHE A 81 13.85 10.67 14.09
CA PHE A 81 15.00 11.56 13.90
C PHE A 81 14.66 13.04 14.14
N PHE A 82 13.61 13.56 13.50
CA PHE A 82 13.33 14.99 13.50
C PHE A 82 12.58 15.49 14.73
N TYR A 83 11.71 14.68 15.35
CA TYR A 83 10.89 15.17 16.45
C TYR A 83 11.72 15.66 17.65
N PRO A 84 12.74 14.92 18.12
CA PRO A 84 13.60 15.43 19.19
C PRO A 84 14.31 16.73 18.81
N LEU A 85 14.71 16.90 17.55
CA LEU A 85 15.41 18.10 17.07
C LEU A 85 14.48 19.32 17.04
N ILE A 86 13.26 19.15 16.53
CA ILE A 86 12.23 20.22 16.47
C ILE A 86 11.86 20.67 17.88
N PHE A 87 11.64 19.75 18.82
CA PHE A 87 11.19 20.08 20.17
C PHE A 87 12.32 20.47 21.14
N SER A 88 13.59 20.25 20.77
CA SER A 88 14.74 20.72 21.55
C SER A 88 15.18 22.14 21.20
N GLY A 89 14.49 22.81 20.27
CA GLY A 89 14.81 24.18 19.85
C GLY A 89 16.11 24.28 19.02
N LYS A 90 16.64 23.16 18.51
CA LYS A 90 17.80 23.17 17.64
C LYS A 90 17.45 23.77 16.27
N ASN A 91 18.32 24.63 15.75
CA ASN A 91 18.17 25.21 14.41
C ASN A 91 18.33 24.11 13.33
N ALA A 92 17.53 24.19 12.27
CA ALA A 92 17.61 23.38 11.06
C ALA A 92 19.01 23.35 10.41
N GLU A 93 19.82 24.39 10.62
CA GLU A 93 21.23 24.47 10.18
C GLU A 93 22.13 23.40 10.82
N SER A 94 21.73 22.86 11.98
CA SER A 94 22.47 21.81 12.67
C SER A 94 22.28 20.41 12.07
N VAL A 95 21.36 20.26 11.10
CA VAL A 95 21.06 19.01 10.42
C VAL A 95 21.88 18.90 9.14
N ASN A 96 22.57 17.78 8.95
CA ASN A 96 23.26 17.48 7.69
C ASN A 96 22.25 16.98 6.64
N TRP A 97 21.67 17.92 5.89
CA TRP A 97 20.68 17.63 4.84
C TRP A 97 21.21 16.74 3.72
N ALA A 98 22.53 16.68 3.49
CA ALA A 98 23.12 15.80 2.49
C ALA A 98 22.97 14.30 2.83
N GLN A 99 22.73 13.98 4.10
CA GLN A 99 22.49 12.61 4.56
C GLN A 99 21.02 12.19 4.46
N GLU A 100 20.11 13.14 4.21
CA GLU A 100 18.68 12.89 4.08
C GLU A 100 18.32 12.50 2.65
N THR A 101 18.43 11.20 2.34
CA THR A 101 18.14 10.68 1.00
C THR A 101 16.67 10.27 0.82
N ILE A 102 16.25 10.26 -0.45
CA ILE A 102 14.95 9.75 -0.89
C ILE A 102 15.04 8.23 -0.97
N GLU A 103 14.14 7.52 -0.28
CA GLU A 103 14.03 6.06 -0.39
C GLU A 103 13.01 5.71 -1.49
N VAL A 104 13.48 5.11 -2.59
CA VAL A 104 12.61 4.61 -3.67
C VAL A 104 12.26 3.17 -3.38
N SER A 105 10.98 2.88 -3.16
CA SER A 105 10.50 1.50 -2.99
C SER A 105 10.05 0.93 -4.33
N SER A 106 10.69 -0.16 -4.76
CA SER A 106 10.29 -0.91 -5.95
C SER A 106 9.97 -2.35 -5.58
N PHE A 107 8.79 -2.81 -5.96
CA PHE A 107 8.38 -4.20 -5.81
C PHE A 107 8.44 -4.90 -7.18
N ALA A 108 8.94 -6.14 -7.20
CA ALA A 108 9.01 -6.95 -8.41
C ALA A 108 7.67 -7.67 -8.62
N ALA A 109 7.07 -7.49 -9.79
CA ALA A 109 5.92 -8.29 -10.20
C ALA A 109 6.46 -9.56 -10.88
N SER A 110 6.64 -10.65 -10.13
CA SER A 110 7.02 -11.94 -10.72
C SER A 110 5.76 -12.70 -11.15
N ILE A 111 5.43 -12.67 -12.44
CA ILE A 111 4.35 -13.50 -12.98
C ILE A 111 4.89 -14.37 -14.13
N GLY A 112 4.61 -15.66 -14.06
CA GLY A 112 4.97 -16.59 -15.12
C GLY A 112 4.05 -16.41 -16.32
N ILE A 113 4.62 -16.23 -17.50
CA ILE A 113 3.89 -16.03 -18.78
C ILE A 113 2.82 -17.12 -18.99
N ILE A 114 3.15 -18.37 -18.65
CA ILE A 114 2.22 -19.51 -18.74
C ILE A 114 0.92 -19.30 -17.94
N ARG A 115 0.99 -18.65 -16.77
CA ARG A 115 -0.19 -18.38 -15.92
C ARG A 115 -1.10 -17.31 -16.49
N ILE A 116 -0.56 -16.42 -17.33
CA ILE A 116 -1.34 -15.38 -18.01
C ILE A 116 -2.23 -16.03 -19.07
N PHE A 117 -1.67 -16.94 -19.87
CA PHE A 117 -2.35 -17.54 -21.02
C PHE A 117 -3.19 -18.78 -20.70
N LEU A 118 -2.90 -19.49 -19.60
CA LEU A 118 -3.61 -20.71 -19.21
C LEU A 118 -5.17 -20.59 -19.20
N PRO A 119 -5.79 -19.58 -18.56
CA PRO A 119 -7.26 -19.48 -18.54
C PRO A 119 -7.86 -19.21 -19.91
N TYR A 120 -7.14 -18.53 -20.82
CA TYR A 120 -7.61 -18.31 -22.18
C TYR A 120 -7.67 -19.61 -22.96
N LEU A 121 -6.64 -20.45 -22.84
CA LEU A 121 -6.62 -21.78 -23.46
C LEU A 121 -7.82 -22.61 -22.97
N ILE A 122 -8.06 -22.63 -21.65
CA ILE A 122 -9.21 -23.33 -21.06
C ILE A 122 -10.54 -22.77 -21.58
N SER A 123 -10.72 -21.45 -21.59
CA SER A 123 -11.95 -20.83 -22.12
C SER A 123 -12.19 -21.13 -23.60
N SER A 124 -11.12 -21.19 -24.41
CA SER A 124 -11.21 -21.49 -25.83
C SER A 124 -11.60 -22.94 -26.09
N LEU A 125 -11.08 -23.88 -25.30
CA LEU A 125 -11.44 -25.28 -25.34
C LEU A 125 -12.89 -25.50 -24.91
N ILE A 126 -13.31 -24.83 -23.82
CA ILE A 126 -14.69 -24.87 -23.35
C ILE A 126 -15.64 -24.34 -24.42
N HIS A 127 -15.37 -23.16 -24.99
CA HIS A 127 -16.19 -22.59 -26.07
C HIS A 127 -16.30 -23.55 -27.26
N HIS A 128 -15.18 -24.14 -27.69
CA HIS A 128 -15.18 -25.12 -28.78
C HIS A 128 -16.05 -26.36 -28.50
N SER A 129 -16.06 -26.85 -27.25
CA SER A 129 -16.90 -27.99 -26.83
C SER A 129 -18.39 -27.69 -26.80
N PHE A 130 -18.81 -26.43 -26.64
CA PHE A 130 -20.23 -26.02 -26.68
C PHE A 130 -20.74 -25.73 -28.10
N THR A 131 -19.85 -25.49 -29.06
CA THR A 131 -20.19 -25.21 -30.47
C THR A 131 -20.28 -26.44 -31.36
N LYS A 132 -19.98 -27.64 -30.83
CA LYS A 132 -20.17 -28.94 -31.50
C LYS A 132 -21.41 -29.62 -30.93
#